data_AF-A0A2A9NXI0-F1
#
_entry.id   AF-A0A2A9NXI0-F1
#
_cell.length_a   1.000
_cell.length_b   1.000
_cell.length_c   1.000
_cell.angle_alpha   90.00
_cell.angle_beta   90.00
_cell.angle_gamma   90.00
#
_symmetry.space_group_name_H-M   'P 1'
#
loop_
_entity.id
_entity.type
_entity.pdbx_description
1 polymer ?
#
loop_
_entity_poly.entity_id
_entity_poly.type
_entity_poly.pdbx_seq_one_letter_code
_entity_poly.pdbx_strand_id
1 'polypeptide(L)'
;MDLYFTHEDPTNTVLVSANGVAHYQIRTNSGKPKISVLQRPAETEEESLVAEIEWRRWDAPTVVRSPLLGGGLSGELMGTTGGFGFGVLLSRFLVRKSRFGRSRYFVGNDKHEYRWKCVKGVGLLLTHVGTNEEVACFSRAFAEEGLFAGEKRAVLHIHPTTLDIDLIILTFLIMEKKRRDRSGDGTRAPYDEDPLGDGCMSGGEAGEA
;
A
#
# COMPACT_ATOMS: atom_id res chain seq x y z
N MET A 1 -11.41 9.22 -11.28
CA MET A 1 -11.58 7.82 -11.72
C MET A 1 -11.93 6.98 -10.52
N ASP A 2 -12.98 6.17 -10.61
CA ASP A 2 -13.37 5.24 -9.55
C ASP A 2 -13.00 3.81 -9.89
N LEU A 3 -12.31 3.15 -8.95
CA LEU A 3 -11.93 1.75 -9.03
C LEU A 3 -12.60 0.97 -7.90
N TYR A 4 -13.51 0.09 -8.28
CA TYR A 4 -14.27 -0.77 -7.40
C TYR A 4 -13.58 -2.12 -7.22
N PHE A 5 -13.63 -2.63 -5.99
CA PHE A 5 -13.04 -3.91 -5.64
C PHE A 5 -14.10 -5.01 -5.82
N THR A 6 -13.78 -6.02 -6.65
CA THR A 6 -14.68 -7.17 -6.84
C THR A 6 -14.83 -8.02 -5.59
N HIS A 7 -13.79 -8.04 -4.73
CA HIS A 7 -13.74 -8.81 -3.50
C HIS A 7 -13.26 -7.94 -2.34
N GLU A 8 -13.67 -8.28 -1.11
CA GLU A 8 -13.25 -7.54 0.07
C GLU A 8 -11.77 -7.74 0.41
N ASP A 9 -11.14 -8.85 -0.01
CA ASP A 9 -9.72 -9.10 0.19
C ASP A 9 -8.89 -8.29 -0.83
N PRO A 10 -8.18 -7.23 -0.42
CA PRO A 10 -7.41 -6.39 -1.32
C PRO A 10 -6.22 -7.13 -1.93
N THR A 11 -5.84 -8.29 -1.36
CA THR A 11 -4.71 -9.10 -1.84
C THR A 11 -5.13 -10.16 -2.85
N ASN A 12 -6.43 -10.35 -3.07
CA ASN A 12 -6.97 -11.26 -4.06
C ASN A 12 -8.25 -10.66 -4.66
N THR A 13 -8.08 -9.70 -5.56
CA THR A 13 -9.19 -8.93 -6.11
C THR A 13 -8.87 -8.38 -7.50
N VAL A 14 -9.90 -7.88 -8.18
CA VAL A 14 -9.79 -7.14 -9.42
C VAL A 14 -10.34 -5.75 -9.17
N LEU A 15 -9.61 -4.74 -9.61
CA LEU A 15 -10.07 -3.35 -9.62
C LEU A 15 -10.74 -3.09 -10.96
N VAL A 16 -12.03 -2.78 -10.92
CA VAL A 16 -12.85 -2.53 -12.09
C VAL A 16 -13.46 -1.13 -12.02
N SER A 17 -13.70 -0.51 -13.17
CA SER A 17 -14.49 0.74 -13.22
C SER A 17 -15.99 0.43 -13.15
N ALA A 18 -16.82 1.48 -13.02
CA ALA A 18 -18.27 1.34 -12.88
C ALA A 18 -18.93 0.59 -14.06
N ASN A 19 -18.36 0.67 -15.27
CA ASN A 19 -18.85 -0.06 -16.45
C ASN A 19 -18.38 -1.53 -16.51
N GLY A 20 -17.64 -2.00 -15.50
CA GLY A 20 -17.14 -3.36 -15.40
C GLY A 20 -15.81 -3.63 -16.12
N VAL A 21 -15.14 -2.61 -16.66
CA VAL A 21 -13.81 -2.79 -17.27
C VAL A 21 -12.77 -3.04 -16.18
N ALA A 22 -12.05 -4.15 -16.29
CA ALA A 22 -10.94 -4.48 -15.40
C ALA A 22 -9.71 -3.63 -15.71
N HIS A 23 -9.17 -2.97 -14.69
CA HIS A 23 -7.97 -2.14 -14.79
C HIS A 23 -6.76 -2.78 -14.11
N TYR A 24 -6.99 -3.47 -12.99
CA TYR A 24 -5.91 -4.14 -12.26
C TYR A 24 -6.37 -5.47 -11.72
N GLN A 25 -5.47 -6.43 -11.70
CA GLN A 25 -5.64 -7.71 -11.04
C GLN A 25 -4.56 -7.87 -9.97
N ILE A 26 -4.99 -8.20 -8.75
CA ILE A 26 -4.12 -8.45 -7.62
C ILE A 26 -4.30 -9.90 -7.23
N ARG A 27 -3.21 -10.66 -7.28
CA ARG A 27 -3.20 -12.07 -6.88
C ARG A 27 -2.12 -12.27 -5.84
N THR A 28 -2.44 -13.04 -4.81
CA THR A 28 -1.46 -13.40 -3.79
C THR A 28 -1.34 -14.89 -3.69
N ASN A 29 -0.11 -15.41 -3.76
CA ASN A 29 0.12 -16.83 -3.59
C ASN A 29 -0.20 -17.28 -2.15
N SER A 30 -0.50 -18.57 -1.98
CA SER A 30 -0.69 -19.20 -0.66
C SER A 30 0.62 -19.71 -0.05
N GLY A 31 1.73 -19.62 -0.80
CA GLY A 31 3.04 -20.14 -0.42
C GLY A 31 3.82 -19.27 0.57
N LYS A 32 5.03 -19.75 0.90
CA LYS A 32 6.05 -18.99 1.63
C LYS A 32 7.29 -18.87 0.73
N PRO A 33 7.77 -17.65 0.43
CA PRO A 33 7.25 -16.36 0.89
C PRO A 33 5.88 -16.02 0.27
N LYS A 34 5.09 -15.22 0.99
CA LYS A 34 3.79 -14.73 0.49
C LYS A 34 4.06 -13.58 -0.46
N ILE A 35 3.71 -13.72 -1.73
CA ILE A 35 3.98 -12.76 -2.80
C ILE A 35 2.65 -12.31 -3.38
N SER A 36 2.40 -10.99 -3.38
CA SER A 36 1.34 -10.38 -4.18
C SER A 36 1.92 -9.92 -5.52
N VAL A 37 1.20 -10.22 -6.59
CA VAL A 37 1.49 -9.76 -7.94
C VAL A 37 0.38 -8.80 -8.34
N LEU A 38 0.76 -7.59 -8.75
CA LEU A 38 -0.12 -6.56 -9.30
C LEU A 38 0.08 -6.51 -10.81
N GLN A 39 -1.00 -6.75 -11.54
CA GLN A 39 -1.01 -6.75 -13.00
C GLN A 39 -2.05 -5.77 -13.54
N ARG A 40 -1.80 -5.22 -14.72
CA ARG A 40 -2.75 -4.45 -15.52
C ARG A 40 -2.95 -5.12 -16.89
N PRO A 41 -4.07 -4.92 -17.59
CA PRO A 41 -4.23 -5.41 -18.95
C PRO A 41 -3.13 -4.85 -19.88
N ALA A 42 -2.45 -5.73 -20.60
CA ALA A 42 -1.45 -5.39 -21.60
C ALA A 42 -1.37 -6.50 -22.66
N GLU A 43 -0.71 -6.24 -23.79
CA GLU A 43 -0.53 -7.23 -24.86
C GLU A 43 0.48 -8.32 -24.49
N THR A 44 1.46 -7.96 -23.66
CA THR A 44 2.52 -8.86 -23.20
C THR A 44 2.49 -9.04 -21.68
N GLU A 45 3.02 -10.16 -21.19
CA GLU A 45 3.11 -10.44 -19.75
C GLU A 45 4.04 -9.46 -19.02
N GLU A 46 5.12 -9.04 -19.67
CA GLU A 46 6.09 -8.10 -19.13
C GLU A 46 5.49 -6.70 -18.92
N GLU A 47 4.69 -6.22 -19.88
CA GLU A 47 3.99 -4.94 -19.79
C GLU A 47 2.77 -4.99 -18.85
N SER A 48 2.25 -6.20 -18.63
CA SER A 48 1.16 -6.44 -17.69
C SER A 48 1.63 -6.33 -16.25
N LEU A 49 2.88 -6.67 -15.94
CA LEU A 49 3.39 -6.67 -14.58
C LEU A 49 3.71 -5.25 -14.09
N VAL A 50 2.95 -4.80 -13.09
CA VAL A 50 3.18 -3.50 -12.43
C VAL A 50 4.14 -3.65 -11.26
N ALA A 51 3.92 -4.65 -10.42
CA ALA A 51 4.74 -4.88 -9.24
C ALA A 51 4.59 -6.28 -8.66
N GLU A 52 5.66 -6.73 -7.99
CA GLU A 52 5.63 -7.85 -7.06
C GLU A 52 5.95 -7.36 -5.65
N ILE A 53 5.15 -7.79 -4.68
CA ILE A 53 5.33 -7.45 -3.28
C ILE A 53 5.55 -8.74 -2.50
N GLU A 54 6.77 -8.91 -2.03
CA GLU A 54 7.13 -10.03 -1.17
C GLU A 54 6.88 -9.64 0.28
N TRP A 55 5.79 -10.18 0.84
CA TRP A 55 5.39 -9.96 2.22
C TRP A 55 6.24 -10.83 3.14
N ARG A 56 7.14 -10.18 3.85
CA ARG A 56 7.96 -10.80 4.89
C ARG A 56 7.52 -10.35 6.28
N ARG A 57 7.84 -11.19 7.28
CA ARG A 57 7.49 -10.99 8.70
C ARG A 57 8.63 -10.25 9.42
N TRP A 58 8.52 -10.08 10.74
CA TRP A 58 9.47 -9.34 11.59
C TRP A 58 10.96 -9.67 11.37
N ASP A 59 11.28 -10.90 10.95
CA ASP A 59 12.64 -11.36 10.66
C ASP A 59 13.20 -10.86 9.32
N ALA A 60 12.36 -10.34 8.43
CA ALA A 60 12.81 -9.79 7.16
C ALA A 60 11.88 -8.68 6.61
N PRO A 61 12.44 -7.58 6.09
CA PRO A 61 11.64 -6.47 5.58
C PRO A 61 10.83 -6.86 4.33
N THR A 62 9.63 -6.30 4.18
CA THR A 62 8.84 -6.37 2.93
C THR A 62 9.67 -5.82 1.76
N VAL A 63 9.74 -6.58 0.67
CA VAL A 63 10.48 -6.20 -0.55
C VAL A 63 9.50 -5.91 -1.67
N VAL A 64 9.68 -4.80 -2.38
CA VAL A 64 8.84 -4.39 -3.52
C VAL A 64 9.70 -4.40 -4.78
N ARG A 65 9.31 -5.17 -5.79
CA ARG A 65 9.91 -5.17 -7.12
C ARG A 65 8.94 -4.51 -8.08
N SER A 66 9.36 -3.46 -8.75
CA SER A 66 8.53 -2.78 -9.75
C SER A 66 9.41 -1.98 -10.71
N PRO A 67 9.13 -1.99 -12.01
CA PRO A 67 9.81 -1.13 -12.99
C PRO A 67 9.74 0.36 -12.62
N LEU A 68 8.68 0.77 -11.92
CA LEU A 68 8.43 2.15 -11.49
C LEU A 68 9.49 2.69 -10.50
N LEU A 69 10.26 1.80 -9.86
CA LEU A 69 11.25 2.17 -8.85
C LEU A 69 12.68 2.30 -9.40
N GLY A 70 12.90 1.94 -10.68
CA GLY A 70 14.23 1.79 -11.29
C GLY A 70 14.97 3.08 -11.67
N GLY A 71 14.38 4.26 -11.46
CA GLY A 71 14.89 5.52 -12.02
C GLY A 71 15.62 6.49 -11.08
N GLY A 72 15.68 6.23 -9.77
CA GLY A 72 16.18 7.28 -8.85
C GLY A 72 16.53 6.88 -7.41
N LEU A 73 16.39 5.61 -7.03
CA LEU A 73 16.87 5.12 -5.73
C LEU A 73 18.26 4.50 -5.91
N SER A 74 19.24 5.35 -6.23
CA SER A 74 20.66 4.97 -6.33
C SER A 74 21.16 4.36 -5.02
N GLY A 75 21.56 3.10 -5.07
CA GLY A 75 22.15 2.38 -3.94
C GLY A 75 22.22 0.90 -4.23
N GLU A 76 23.13 0.55 -5.14
CA GLU A 76 23.77 -0.75 -5.36
C GLU A 76 23.41 -1.85 -4.36
N LEU A 77 22.94 -2.98 -4.89
CA LEU A 77 23.55 -4.28 -4.67
C LEU A 77 23.21 -5.12 -5.90
N MET A 78 24.20 -5.84 -6.41
CA MET A 78 24.16 -6.64 -7.64
C MET A 78 24.15 -8.11 -7.21
N GLY A 79 23.45 -8.99 -7.94
CA GLY A 79 23.20 -10.37 -7.51
C GLY A 79 22.12 -11.01 -8.34
N THR A 80 22.63 -11.88 -9.19
CA THR A 80 22.06 -12.72 -10.22
C THR A 80 21.01 -13.71 -9.71
N THR A 81 19.78 -13.60 -10.21
CA THR A 81 18.98 -14.71 -10.78
C THR A 81 17.70 -14.16 -11.45
N GLY A 82 17.66 -14.20 -12.78
CA GLY A 82 16.44 -14.24 -13.61
C GLY A 82 15.35 -13.20 -13.38
N GLY A 83 15.35 -12.13 -14.18
CA GLY A 83 14.11 -11.48 -14.64
C GLY A 83 13.73 -10.13 -14.03
N PHE A 84 14.03 -9.84 -12.76
CA PHE A 84 13.71 -8.54 -12.16
C PHE A 84 14.88 -8.00 -11.33
N GLY A 85 15.16 -6.71 -11.48
CA GLY A 85 16.17 -6.00 -10.70
C GLY A 85 15.92 -6.08 -9.18
N PHE A 86 16.89 -5.59 -8.41
CA PHE A 86 16.87 -5.60 -6.96
C PHE A 86 15.60 -4.96 -6.40
N GLY A 87 14.82 -5.74 -5.66
CA GLY A 87 13.64 -5.21 -4.98
C GLY A 87 14.03 -4.17 -3.94
N VAL A 88 13.23 -3.13 -3.82
CA VAL A 88 13.42 -2.05 -2.86
C VAL A 88 12.78 -2.43 -1.54
N LEU A 89 13.50 -2.21 -0.44
CA LEU A 89 12.93 -2.36 0.89
C LEU A 89 11.77 -1.38 1.07
N LEU A 90 10.65 -1.86 1.58
CA LEU A 90 9.48 -1.02 1.80
C LEU A 90 9.77 0.19 2.69
N SER A 91 10.69 0.08 3.65
CA SER A 91 11.10 1.19 4.52
C SER A 91 11.83 2.31 3.78
N ARG A 92 12.45 2.02 2.63
CA ARG A 92 13.09 3.01 1.75
C ARG A 92 12.11 3.63 0.77
N PHE A 93 11.15 2.86 0.29
CA PHE A 93 10.15 3.32 -0.67
C PHE A 93 8.96 4.06 -0.02
N LEU A 94 8.35 3.49 1.03
CA LEU A 94 7.21 4.02 1.77
C LEU A 94 7.62 4.32 3.22
N VAL A 95 8.25 5.47 3.38
CA VAL A 95 8.92 5.93 4.59
C VAL A 95 7.91 6.29 5.69
N ARG A 96 8.25 5.97 6.94
CA ARG A 96 7.55 6.49 8.13
C ARG A 96 8.38 7.62 8.72
N LYS A 97 7.79 8.81 8.89
CA LYS A 97 8.46 9.94 9.58
C LYS A 97 8.38 9.86 11.11
N SER A 98 7.55 8.96 11.66
CA SER A 98 7.40 8.75 13.11
C SER A 98 7.21 7.27 13.42
N ARG A 99 7.83 6.80 14.51
CA ARG A 99 7.75 5.42 15.01
C ARG A 99 6.31 4.99 15.32
N PHE A 100 5.47 5.90 15.80
CA PHE A 100 4.05 5.65 16.10
C PHE A 100 3.11 6.19 15.00
N GLY A 101 3.66 6.92 14.04
CA GLY A 101 2.90 7.45 12.91
C GLY A 101 2.30 6.34 12.05
N ARG A 102 1.02 6.48 11.72
CA ARG A 102 0.30 5.60 10.78
C ARG A 102 0.46 6.03 9.32
N SER A 103 0.97 7.24 9.10
CA SER A 103 1.17 7.83 7.79
C SER A 103 2.45 7.33 7.14
N ARG A 104 2.43 7.17 5.82
CA ARG A 104 3.62 6.82 5.02
C ARG A 104 3.80 7.81 3.89
N TYR A 105 5.06 8.03 3.53
CA TYR A 105 5.49 9.01 2.54
C TYR A 105 6.26 8.31 1.44
N PHE A 106 6.12 8.79 0.22
CA PHE A 106 6.90 8.35 -0.92
C PHE A 106 7.06 9.50 -1.91
N VAL A 107 8.03 9.38 -2.81
CA VAL A 107 8.26 10.33 -3.89
C VAL A 107 7.66 9.76 -5.17
N GLY A 108 6.84 10.55 -5.86
CA GLY A 108 6.21 10.18 -7.13
C GLY A 108 7.18 10.19 -8.31
N ASN A 109 6.71 9.71 -9.46
CA ASN A 109 7.37 9.82 -10.76
C ASN A 109 7.63 11.29 -11.18
N ASP A 110 6.83 12.21 -10.66
CA ASP A 110 6.92 13.64 -10.87
C ASP A 110 7.84 14.37 -9.87
N LYS A 111 8.58 13.61 -9.05
CA LYS A 111 9.52 14.10 -8.02
C LYS A 111 8.86 14.85 -6.85
N HIS A 112 7.54 14.81 -6.73
CA HIS A 112 6.84 15.37 -5.59
C HIS A 112 6.68 14.36 -4.46
N GLU A 113 6.62 14.84 -3.21
CA GLU A 113 6.35 13.99 -2.05
C GLU A 113 4.84 13.84 -1.83
N TYR A 114 4.41 12.61 -1.60
CA TYR A 114 3.04 12.24 -1.31
C TYR A 114 2.92 11.55 0.04
N ARG A 115 1.75 11.67 0.66
CA ARG A 115 1.46 11.10 1.98
C ARG A 115 0.17 10.31 1.96
N TRP A 116 0.27 9.03 2.30
CA TRP A 116 -0.87 8.23 2.74
C TRP A 116 -1.12 8.43 4.23
N LYS A 117 -2.36 8.67 4.64
CA LYS A 117 -2.79 8.69 6.04
C LYS A 117 -4.11 7.94 6.21
N CYS A 118 -4.30 7.32 7.38
CA CYS A 118 -5.60 6.77 7.76
C CYS A 118 -6.46 7.87 8.38
N VAL A 119 -7.64 8.11 7.83
CA VAL A 119 -8.61 9.10 8.33
C VAL A 119 -9.82 8.36 8.88
N LYS A 120 -10.19 8.62 10.13
CA LYS A 120 -11.35 7.99 10.78
C LYS A 120 -12.62 8.33 9.99
N GLY A 121 -13.44 7.33 9.69
CA GLY A 121 -14.69 7.49 8.94
C GLY A 121 -14.54 7.53 7.42
N VAL A 122 -13.34 7.84 6.89
CA VAL A 122 -13.09 7.92 5.45
C VAL A 122 -12.35 6.68 4.96
N GLY A 123 -11.23 6.31 5.59
CA GLY A 123 -10.38 5.20 5.18
C GLY A 123 -8.94 5.63 4.95
N LEU A 124 -8.38 5.37 3.76
CA LEU A 124 -7.03 5.80 3.40
C LEU A 124 -7.11 7.02 2.48
N LEU A 125 -6.32 8.05 2.78
CA LEU A 125 -6.28 9.29 2.03
C LEU A 125 -4.84 9.57 1.57
N LEU A 126 -4.65 9.78 0.27
CA LEU A 126 -3.41 10.20 -0.36
C LEU A 126 -3.48 11.70 -0.62
N THR A 127 -2.51 12.44 -0.09
CA THR A 127 -2.39 13.88 -0.31
C THR A 127 -1.02 14.23 -0.87
N HIS A 128 -0.95 15.18 -1.79
CA HIS A 128 0.30 15.84 -2.16
C HIS A 128 0.82 16.67 -0.96
N VAL A 129 2.09 16.53 -0.60
CA VAL A 129 2.61 17.14 0.65
C VAL A 129 2.77 18.65 0.54
N GLY A 130 3.15 19.17 -0.63
CA GLY A 130 3.38 20.61 -0.82
C GLY A 130 2.10 21.44 -0.92
N THR A 131 1.03 20.89 -1.51
CA THR A 131 -0.25 21.59 -1.74
C THR A 131 -1.37 21.15 -0.80
N ASN A 132 -1.20 20.00 -0.11
CA ASN A 132 -2.25 19.32 0.66
C ASN A 132 -3.48 18.90 -0.15
N GLU A 133 -3.40 18.92 -1.48
CA GLU A 133 -4.49 18.46 -2.33
C GLU A 133 -4.67 16.95 -2.22
N GLU A 134 -5.94 16.53 -2.29
CA GLU A 134 -6.33 15.13 -2.32
C GLU A 134 -6.04 14.54 -3.70
N VAL A 135 -5.30 13.44 -3.72
CA VAL A 135 -4.94 12.74 -4.96
C VAL A 135 -5.76 11.46 -5.09
N ALA A 136 -5.94 10.73 -3.99
CA ALA A 136 -6.76 9.53 -3.97
C ALA A 136 -7.36 9.26 -2.60
N CYS A 137 -8.55 8.68 -2.57
CA CYS A 137 -9.28 8.34 -1.36
C CYS A 137 -9.88 6.94 -1.47
N PHE A 138 -9.59 6.09 -0.48
CA PHE A 138 -10.20 4.78 -0.34
C PHE A 138 -11.29 4.83 0.73
N SER A 139 -12.50 4.43 0.37
CA SER A 139 -13.65 4.37 1.26
C SER A 139 -14.58 3.22 0.89
N ARG A 140 -15.68 3.05 1.65
CA ARG A 140 -16.80 2.18 1.27
C ARG A 140 -18.00 3.05 0.89
N ALA A 141 -18.35 3.07 -0.38
CA ALA A 141 -19.45 3.85 -0.93
C ALA A 141 -20.55 2.95 -1.50
N PHE A 142 -21.79 3.46 -1.55
CA PHE A 142 -22.84 2.84 -2.34
C PHE A 142 -22.60 3.19 -3.81
N ALA A 143 -22.56 2.18 -4.67
CA ALA A 143 -22.55 2.40 -6.11
C ALA A 143 -23.99 2.72 -6.55
N GLU A 144 -24.22 3.95 -7.00
CA GLU A 144 -25.53 4.39 -7.48
C GLU A 144 -25.86 3.76 -8.84
N GLU A 145 -24.84 3.55 -9.67
CA GLU A 145 -24.97 3.07 -11.04
C GLU A 145 -23.85 2.07 -11.40
N GLY A 146 -23.99 1.37 -12.53
CA GLY A 146 -22.98 0.47 -13.09
C GLY A 146 -23.04 -0.97 -12.57
N LEU A 147 -21.92 -1.68 -12.70
CA LEU A 147 -21.79 -3.12 -12.39
C LEU A 147 -22.23 -3.49 -10.97
N PHE A 148 -22.09 -2.57 -10.01
CA PHE A 148 -22.42 -2.77 -8.60
C PHE A 148 -23.60 -1.92 -8.13
N ALA A 149 -24.47 -1.47 -9.04
CA ALA A 149 -25.59 -0.60 -8.70
C ALA A 149 -26.42 -1.15 -7.53
N GLY A 150 -26.64 -0.33 -6.51
CA GLY A 150 -27.37 -0.69 -5.28
C GLY A 150 -26.53 -1.38 -4.21
N GLU A 151 -25.25 -1.65 -4.45
CA GLU A 151 -24.38 -2.34 -3.50
C GLU A 151 -23.38 -1.39 -2.82
N LYS A 152 -23.06 -1.67 -1.56
CA LYS A 152 -21.96 -0.99 -0.86
C LYS A 152 -20.65 -1.69 -1.18
N ARG A 153 -19.77 -1.00 -1.90
CA ARG A 153 -18.48 -1.54 -2.35
C ARG A 153 -17.32 -0.73 -1.80
N ALA A 154 -16.19 -1.40 -1.64
CA ALA A 154 -14.92 -0.70 -1.44
C ALA A 154 -14.53 -0.04 -2.76
N VAL A 155 -14.15 1.25 -2.68
CA VAL A 155 -13.83 2.08 -3.84
C VAL A 155 -12.56 2.86 -3.55
N LEU A 156 -11.67 2.90 -4.54
CA LEU A 156 -10.55 3.82 -4.60
C LEU A 156 -10.88 4.90 -5.62
N HIS A 157 -11.17 6.09 -5.13
CA HIS A 157 -11.37 7.29 -5.94
C HIS A 157 -10.02 7.94 -6.20
N ILE A 158 -9.69 8.24 -7.46
CA ILE A 158 -8.45 8.90 -7.88
C ILE A 158 -8.82 10.19 -8.61
N HIS A 159 -8.38 11.33 -8.08
CA HIS A 159 -8.56 12.65 -8.72
C HIS A 159 -7.60 12.81 -9.90
N PRO A 160 -7.89 13.73 -10.85
CA PRO A 160 -6.93 14.08 -11.90
C PRO A 160 -5.58 14.49 -11.29
N THR A 161 -4.50 13.85 -11.73
CA THR A 161 -3.15 14.01 -11.14
C THR A 161 -2.06 13.70 -12.15
N THR A 162 -0.86 14.24 -11.91
CA THR A 162 0.38 13.91 -12.64
C THR A 162 1.07 12.66 -12.09
N LEU A 163 0.64 12.19 -10.92
CA LEU A 163 1.16 10.98 -10.30
C LEU A 163 0.73 9.74 -11.10
N ASP A 164 1.67 8.86 -11.38
CA ASP A 164 1.41 7.60 -12.06
C ASP A 164 0.37 6.77 -11.27
N ILE A 165 -0.71 6.40 -11.96
CA ILE A 165 -1.82 5.63 -11.38
C ILE A 165 -1.30 4.29 -10.85
N ASP A 166 -0.36 3.64 -11.53
CA ASP A 166 0.22 2.37 -11.10
C ASP A 166 0.93 2.52 -9.75
N LEU A 167 1.58 3.66 -9.53
CA LEU A 167 2.23 3.99 -8.26
C LEU A 167 1.20 4.24 -7.15
N ILE A 168 0.06 4.87 -7.47
CA ILE A 168 -1.08 5.01 -6.55
C ILE A 168 -1.61 3.63 -6.14
N ILE A 169 -1.87 2.74 -7.09
CA ILE A 169 -2.40 1.40 -6.81
C ILE A 169 -1.41 0.57 -5.98
N LEU A 170 -0.13 0.57 -6.36
CA LEU A 170 0.92 -0.13 -5.63
C LEU A 170 1.02 0.34 -4.18
N THR A 171 1.12 1.65 -3.97
CA THR A 171 1.28 2.22 -2.63
C THR A 171 0.01 2.04 -1.79
N PHE A 172 -1.17 2.18 -2.40
CA PHE A 172 -2.46 1.89 -1.77
C PHE A 172 -2.52 0.44 -1.28
N LEU A 173 -2.21 -0.54 -2.13
CA LEU A 173 -2.28 -1.96 -1.79
C LEU A 173 -1.43 -2.29 -0.56
N ILE A 174 -0.23 -1.71 -0.49
CA ILE A 174 0.66 -1.86 0.65
C ILE A 174 0.09 -1.24 1.91
N MET A 175 -0.46 -0.02 1.80
CA MET A 175 -1.08 0.67 2.93
C MET A 175 -2.29 -0.10 3.48
N GLU A 176 -3.16 -0.58 2.59
CA GLU A 176 -4.39 -1.27 2.96
C GLU A 176 -4.11 -2.63 3.59
N LYS A 177 -3.21 -3.44 3.00
CA LYS A 177 -2.82 -4.70 3.60
C LYS A 177 -2.23 -4.51 5.00
N LYS A 178 -1.28 -3.57 5.15
CA LYS A 178 -0.67 -3.28 6.47
C LYS A 178 -1.65 -2.69 7.48
N ARG A 179 -2.70 -2.01 7.02
CA ARG A 179 -3.78 -1.55 7.90
C ARG A 179 -4.57 -2.74 8.44
N ARG A 180 -4.95 -3.70 7.59
CA ARG A 180 -5.70 -4.89 7.99
C ARG A 180 -4.91 -5.85 8.88
N ASP A 181 -3.64 -6.08 8.54
CA ASP A 181 -2.76 -6.91 9.35
C ASP A 181 -2.65 -6.38 10.80
N ARG A 182 -2.64 -5.05 10.99
CA ARG A 182 -2.63 -4.41 12.32
C ARG A 182 -3.99 -4.41 13.04
N SER A 183 -5.09 -4.34 12.31
CA SER A 183 -6.45 -4.33 12.88
C SER A 183 -6.94 -5.71 13.32
N GLY A 184 -6.17 -6.78 13.10
CA GLY A 184 -6.54 -8.12 13.56
C GLY A 184 -7.68 -8.76 12.77
N ASP A 185 -7.96 -8.27 11.56
CA ASP A 185 -9.03 -8.69 10.64
C ASP A 185 -8.75 -10.08 9.99
N GLY A 186 -8.28 -11.05 10.78
CA GLY A 186 -8.16 -12.46 10.38
C GLY A 186 -6.87 -12.87 9.65
N THR A 187 -6.02 -11.94 9.20
CA THR A 187 -4.67 -12.29 8.68
C THR A 187 -3.60 -11.96 9.72
N ARG A 188 -3.53 -12.75 10.80
CA ARG A 188 -2.57 -12.54 11.89
C ARG A 188 -1.11 -12.55 11.40
N ALA A 189 -0.44 -11.41 11.50
CA ALA A 189 0.94 -11.35 11.96
C ALA A 189 0.91 -10.60 13.31
N PRO A 190 1.24 -11.26 14.42
CA PRO A 190 1.10 -10.69 15.75
C PRO A 190 2.23 -9.69 16.01
N TYR A 191 1.88 -8.54 16.61
CA TYR A 191 2.77 -7.57 17.27
C TYR A 191 3.84 -6.88 16.40
N ASP A 192 3.50 -5.68 15.92
CA ASP A 192 4.41 -4.65 15.38
C ASP A 192 5.04 -3.86 16.57
N GLU A 193 5.50 -4.57 17.61
CA GLU A 193 6.26 -3.99 18.72
C GLU A 193 7.72 -4.45 18.58
N ASP A 194 8.59 -3.53 18.18
CA ASP A 194 10.04 -3.75 18.26
C ASP A 194 10.47 -3.87 19.74
N PRO A 195 11.21 -4.92 20.13
CA PRO A 195 11.81 -5.06 21.45
C PRO A 195 13.11 -4.26 21.50
N LEU A 196 13.01 -2.97 21.76
CA LEU A 196 14.13 -2.19 22.29
C LEU A 196 13.64 -1.50 23.55
N GLY A 197 13.58 -2.30 24.61
CA GLY A 197 13.56 -1.80 25.97
C GLY A 197 14.83 -0.99 26.19
N ASP A 198 14.67 0.31 26.31
CA ASP A 198 15.66 1.14 26.97
C ASP A 198 14.99 2.38 27.58
N GLY A 199 15.20 2.53 28.89
CA GLY A 199 14.92 3.72 29.69
C GLY A 199 13.45 4.07 29.92
N CYS A 200 13.02 4.55 31.08
CA CYS A 200 13.76 5.16 32.16
C CYS A 200 12.82 5.32 33.36
N MET A 201 13.39 5.28 34.56
CA MET A 201 12.75 5.59 35.83
C MET A 201 12.13 7.00 35.88
N SER A 202 11.03 7.12 36.61
CA SER A 202 10.73 8.22 37.54
C SER A 202 9.56 7.73 38.40
N GLY A 203 9.68 7.50 39.71
CA GLY A 203 10.12 8.45 40.72
C GLY A 203 8.89 9.24 41.19
N GLY A 204 8.33 8.87 42.35
CA GLY A 204 7.15 9.51 42.94
C GLY A 204 6.76 8.89 44.28
N GLU A 205 7.46 9.28 45.33
CA GLU A 205 7.06 9.17 46.74
C GLU A 205 5.84 10.06 47.08
N ALA A 206 5.28 9.80 48.29
CA ALA A 206 4.30 10.54 49.07
C ALA A 206 2.82 10.27 48.73
N GLY A 207 1.92 9.97 49.67
CA GLY A 207 1.96 9.91 51.13
C GLY A 207 0.56 9.59 51.68
N GLU A 208 0.53 9.17 52.95
CA GLU A 208 -0.58 9.06 53.93
C GLU A 208 -2.06 9.13 53.48
N ALA A 209 -2.82 8.11 53.91
CA ALA A 209 -3.78 8.23 55.02
C ALA A 209 -4.05 6.85 55.65
#